data_AF-A0A3C1GAD6-F1
#
_entry.id   AF-A0A3C1GAD6-F1
#
_cell.length_a   1.000
_cell.length_b   1.000
_cell.length_c   1.000
_cell.angle_alpha   90.00
_cell.angle_beta   90.00
_cell.angle_gamma   90.00
#
_symmetry.space_group_name_H-M   'P 1'
#
loop_
_entity.id
_entity.type
_entity.pdbx_description
1 polymer ?
#
loop_
_entity_poly.entity_id
_entity_poly.type
_entity_poly.pdbx_seq_one_letter_code
_entity_poly.pdbx_strand_id
1 'polypeptide(L)'
;MNQILQVEGLELALVGVEPQIRERKAAASVPKPKDTPLETPPDFARLVTDASLADILVFRWAEAQRCFRADAHLSAVVMMGSIIEGVLPHKAEHHMKAADQAKAAPREKTGAVKPIQDWSLSSLIDVAHEAGWLQGDVKRFSHALRESRNIVHPYVQRLSKDRPDGDTCRICWQVVRAAVADLLEVDKQAGGVAQP
;
A
#
# COMPACT_ATOMS: atom_id res chain seq x y z
N MET A 1 0.88 26.12 18.80
CA MET A 1 0.24 26.99 19.82
C MET A 1 -1.27 26.84 19.83
N ASN A 2 -2.00 27.21 18.76
CA ASN A 2 -3.47 27.05 18.73
C ASN A 2 -3.97 25.62 18.94
N GLN A 3 -3.21 24.60 18.54
CA GLN A 3 -3.55 23.19 18.81
C GLN A 3 -3.61 22.84 20.31
N ILE A 4 -2.84 23.55 21.15
CA ILE A 4 -2.84 23.35 22.61
C ILE A 4 -4.03 24.11 23.21
N LEU A 5 -4.18 25.39 22.86
CA LEU A 5 -5.25 26.27 23.34
C LEU A 5 -6.65 25.77 22.95
N GLN A 6 -6.76 25.08 21.81
CA GLN A 6 -8.02 24.50 21.34
C GLN A 6 -8.60 23.44 22.27
N VAL A 7 -7.76 22.73 23.04
CA VAL A 7 -8.22 21.75 24.05
C VAL A 7 -8.96 22.46 25.19
N GLU A 8 -8.61 23.72 25.45
CA GLU A 8 -9.16 24.56 26.51
C GLU A 8 -10.29 25.49 26.00
N GLY A 9 -10.70 25.35 24.74
CA GLY A 9 -11.72 26.23 24.13
C GLY A 9 -11.22 27.61 23.75
N LEU A 10 -9.90 27.80 23.67
CA LEU A 10 -9.24 29.07 23.40
C LEU A 10 -8.55 29.07 22.02
N GLU A 11 -8.38 30.25 21.44
CA GLU A 11 -7.59 30.46 20.23
C GLU A 11 -6.73 31.72 20.33
N LEU A 12 -5.51 31.70 19.79
CA LEU A 12 -4.77 32.92 19.48
C LEU A 12 -5.31 33.51 18.19
N ALA A 13 -5.87 34.72 18.29
CA ALA A 13 -6.26 35.56 17.19
C ALA A 13 -5.28 36.74 17.06
N LEU A 14 -4.93 37.11 15.83
CA LEU A 14 -4.17 38.33 15.58
C LEU A 14 -5.14 39.51 15.51
N VAL A 15 -4.91 40.51 16.36
CA VAL A 15 -5.62 41.79 16.32
C VAL A 15 -4.62 42.84 15.88
N GLY A 16 -4.58 43.10 14.57
CA GLY A 16 -3.47 43.81 13.96
C GLY A 16 -2.22 42.94 13.94
N VAL A 17 -1.17 43.36 14.67
CA VAL A 17 0.10 42.62 14.82
C VAL A 17 0.26 41.96 16.18
N GLU A 18 -0.66 42.18 17.11
CA GLU A 18 -0.60 41.62 18.46
C GLU A 18 -1.38 40.29 18.56
N PRO A 19 -0.76 39.23 19.08
CA PRO A 19 -1.48 37.99 19.38
C PRO A 19 -2.31 38.15 20.66
N GLN A 20 -3.61 37.88 20.56
CA GLN A 20 -4.55 37.88 21.70
C GLN A 20 -5.22 36.51 21.85
N ILE A 21 -5.35 36.03 23.07
CA ILE A 21 -6.11 34.79 23.38
C ILE A 21 -7.60 35.15 23.47
N ARG A 22 -8.45 34.41 22.77
CA ARG A 22 -9.91 34.59 22.76
C ARG A 22 -10.64 33.27 22.95
N GLU A 23 -11.82 33.34 23.55
CA GLU A 23 -12.76 32.21 23.60
C GLU A 23 -13.27 31.89 22.21
N ARG A 24 -13.21 30.61 21.86
CA ARG A 24 -13.66 30.12 20.57
C ARG A 24 -15.19 29.99 20.57
N LYS A 25 -15.88 30.74 19.71
CA LYS A 25 -17.28 30.42 19.38
C LYS A 25 -17.31 29.06 18.70
N ALA A 26 -18.12 28.12 19.21
CA ALA A 26 -18.19 26.74 18.76
C ALA A 26 -18.56 26.60 17.27
N ALA A 27 -17.56 26.71 16.40
CA ALA A 27 -17.69 26.50 14.96
C ALA A 27 -16.31 26.14 14.37
N ALA A 28 -15.87 24.92 14.62
CA ALA A 28 -15.17 24.05 13.67
C ALA A 28 -14.69 22.79 14.41
N SER A 29 -14.69 21.66 13.69
CA SER A 29 -14.31 20.34 14.21
C SER A 29 -13.06 20.37 15.07
N VAL A 30 -13.05 19.55 16.12
CA VAL A 30 -11.85 19.24 16.91
C VAL A 30 -10.77 18.77 15.91
N PRO A 31 -9.53 19.31 15.96
CA PRO A 31 -8.43 18.77 15.16
C PRO A 31 -8.32 17.28 15.48
N LYS A 32 -8.36 16.41 14.47
CA LYS A 32 -8.14 14.98 14.67
C LYS A 32 -6.80 14.82 15.40
N PRO A 33 -6.74 14.09 16.53
CA PRO A 33 -5.49 13.86 17.24
C PRO A 33 -4.46 13.29 16.25
N LYS A 34 -3.29 13.94 16.14
CA LYS A 34 -2.19 13.45 15.30
C LYS A 34 -1.55 12.18 15.86
N ASP A 35 -1.96 11.75 17.06
CA ASP A 35 -1.26 10.78 17.90
C ASP A 35 -1.89 9.39 17.90
N THR A 36 -2.83 9.08 16.98
CA THR A 36 -3.26 7.69 16.81
C THR A 36 -2.03 6.83 16.47
N PRO A 37 -1.75 5.72 17.17
CA PRO A 37 -0.63 4.85 16.82
C PRO A 37 -0.71 4.40 15.35
N LEU A 38 0.43 4.22 14.69
CA LEU A 38 0.46 3.59 13.37
C LEU A 38 -0.08 2.15 13.50
N GLU A 39 -0.87 1.73 12.53
CA GLU A 39 -1.28 0.34 12.37
C GLU A 39 -0.02 -0.55 12.30
N THR A 40 -0.02 -1.59 13.12
CA THR A 40 1.05 -2.59 13.14
C THR A 40 1.16 -3.25 11.76
N PRO A 41 2.38 -3.42 11.23
CA PRO A 41 2.56 -4.14 9.98
C PRO A 41 2.13 -5.61 10.14
N PRO A 42 1.66 -6.25 9.05
CA PRO A 42 1.49 -7.70 9.02
C PRO A 42 2.84 -8.39 9.19
N ASP A 43 2.80 -9.70 9.46
CA ASP A 43 3.99 -10.52 9.61
C ASP A 43 4.66 -10.77 8.24
N PHE A 44 5.41 -9.78 7.78
CA PHE A 44 6.11 -9.85 6.50
C PHE A 44 7.18 -10.93 6.48
N ALA A 45 7.74 -11.34 7.62
CA ALA A 45 8.71 -12.43 7.68
C ALA A 45 8.10 -13.79 7.31
N ARG A 46 6.77 -13.94 7.39
CA ARG A 46 6.06 -15.11 6.87
C ARG A 46 5.80 -15.05 5.37
N LEU A 47 5.71 -13.85 4.80
CA LEU A 47 5.50 -13.65 3.37
C LEU A 47 6.78 -13.69 2.57
N VAL A 48 7.87 -13.15 3.14
CA VAL A 48 9.18 -13.10 2.51
C VAL A 48 10.22 -13.72 3.44
N THR A 49 10.94 -14.73 2.94
CA THR A 49 11.98 -15.45 3.68
C THR A 49 13.25 -14.61 3.85
N ASP A 50 13.43 -13.58 3.03
CA ASP A 50 14.51 -12.61 3.12
C ASP A 50 14.20 -11.57 4.20
N ALA A 51 14.99 -11.60 5.28
CA ALA A 51 14.84 -10.68 6.41
C ALA A 51 15.04 -9.21 6.03
N SER A 52 15.95 -8.89 5.10
CA SER A 52 16.15 -7.51 4.66
C SER A 52 14.96 -7.00 3.85
N LEU A 53 14.33 -7.86 3.04
CA LEU A 53 13.11 -7.52 2.32
C LEU A 53 11.94 -7.33 3.29
N ALA A 54 11.82 -8.18 4.32
CA ALA A 54 10.80 -8.01 5.35
C ALA A 54 10.94 -6.66 6.08
N ASP A 55 12.15 -6.25 6.43
CA ASP A 55 12.43 -4.95 7.06
C ASP A 55 12.04 -3.77 6.14
N ILE A 56 12.33 -3.88 4.85
CA ILE A 56 11.93 -2.87 3.85
C ILE A 56 10.41 -2.78 3.76
N LEU A 57 9.69 -3.90 3.79
CA LEU A 57 8.22 -3.94 3.74
C LEU A 57 7.60 -3.33 5.01
N VAL A 58 8.16 -3.64 6.19
CA VAL A 58 7.78 -3.01 7.47
C VAL A 58 7.98 -1.50 7.41
N PHE A 59 9.12 -1.05 6.91
CA PHE A 59 9.41 0.37 6.74
C PHE A 59 8.41 1.04 5.80
N ARG A 60 8.13 0.45 4.63
CA ARG A 60 7.18 0.99 3.64
C ARG A 60 5.75 1.03 4.17
N TRP A 61 5.36 0.05 4.98
CA TRP A 61 4.06 0.05 5.66
C TRP A 61 3.90 1.25 6.60
N ALA A 62 4.92 1.54 7.42
CA ALA A 62 4.93 2.70 8.30
C ALA A 62 5.01 4.02 7.52
N GLU A 63 5.79 4.07 6.44
CA GLU A 63 5.93 5.25 5.57
C GLU A 63 4.61 5.61 4.89
N ALA A 64 3.90 4.63 4.31
CA ALA A 64 2.60 4.86 3.67
C ALA A 64 1.60 5.55 4.61
N GLN A 65 1.55 5.09 5.87
CA GLN A 65 0.69 5.68 6.90
C GLN A 65 1.12 7.10 7.29
N ARG A 66 2.42 7.37 7.38
CA ARG A 66 2.94 8.72 7.65
C ARG A 66 2.63 9.67 6.51
N CYS A 67 2.81 9.24 5.25
CA CYS A 67 2.41 10.03 4.08
C CYS A 67 0.92 10.34 4.10
N PHE A 68 0.07 9.36 4.37
CA PHE A 68 -1.38 9.55 4.45
C PHE A 68 -1.77 10.57 5.53
N ARG A 69 -1.18 10.51 6.71
CA ARG A 69 -1.44 11.45 7.82
C ARG A 69 -0.95 12.88 7.55
N ALA A 70 0.01 13.03 6.65
CA ALA A 70 0.57 14.31 6.24
C ALA A 70 -0.12 14.88 4.98
N ASP A 71 -1.25 14.29 4.56
CA ASP A 71 -1.97 14.63 3.31
C ASP A 71 -1.09 14.50 2.04
N ALA A 72 0.02 13.75 2.12
CA ALA A 72 0.90 13.42 1.01
C ALA A 72 0.37 12.20 0.24
N HIS A 73 -0.85 12.32 -0.28
CA HIS A 73 -1.63 11.21 -0.83
C HIS A 73 -0.94 10.49 -2.00
N LEU A 74 -0.30 11.22 -2.92
CA LEU A 74 0.47 10.62 -4.00
C LEU A 74 1.58 9.72 -3.46
N SER A 75 2.37 10.21 -2.52
CA SER A 75 3.45 9.45 -1.88
C SER A 75 2.90 8.23 -1.14
N ALA A 76 1.77 8.38 -0.45
CA ALA A 76 1.11 7.27 0.25
C ALA A 76 0.73 6.14 -0.73
N VAL A 77 0.06 6.47 -1.84
CA VAL A 77 -0.32 5.49 -2.89
C VAL A 77 0.90 4.83 -3.53
N VAL A 78 1.98 5.58 -3.75
CA VAL A 78 3.24 5.01 -4.26
C VAL A 78 3.81 3.99 -3.27
N MET A 79 3.88 4.32 -1.99
CA MET A 79 4.35 3.38 -0.95
C MET A 79 3.46 2.14 -0.90
N MET A 80 2.14 2.29 -0.98
CA MET A 80 1.17 1.19 -1.01
C MET A 80 1.41 0.24 -2.19
N GLY A 81 1.52 0.75 -3.42
CA GLY A 81 1.79 -0.09 -4.59
C GLY A 81 3.16 -0.78 -4.49
N SER A 82 4.13 -0.10 -3.88
CA SER A 82 5.48 -0.62 -3.71
C SER A 82 5.61 -1.77 -2.70
N ILE A 83 4.60 -1.97 -1.82
CA ILE A 83 4.51 -3.13 -0.92
C ILE A 83 4.14 -4.38 -1.73
N ILE A 84 3.12 -4.29 -2.60
CA ILE A 84 2.72 -5.39 -3.48
C ILE A 84 3.86 -5.75 -4.45
N GLU A 85 4.55 -4.73 -4.97
CA GLU A 85 5.72 -4.89 -5.84
C GLU A 85 6.90 -5.59 -5.15
N GLY A 86 7.02 -5.50 -3.82
CA GLY A 86 8.04 -6.24 -3.07
C GLY A 86 7.64 -7.68 -2.76
N VAL A 87 6.36 -7.94 -2.49
CA VAL A 87 5.90 -9.27 -2.06
C VAL A 87 5.70 -10.23 -3.24
N LEU A 88 5.10 -9.77 -4.35
CA LEU A 88 4.72 -10.69 -5.45
C LEU A 88 5.91 -11.34 -6.17
N PRO A 89 7.01 -10.62 -6.52
CA PRO A 89 8.17 -11.26 -7.12
C PRO A 89 8.74 -12.36 -6.21
N HIS A 90 8.91 -12.06 -4.91
CA HIS A 90 9.42 -13.02 -3.95
C HIS A 90 8.54 -14.28 -3.86
N LYS A 91 7.21 -14.10 -3.83
CA LYS A 91 6.26 -15.22 -3.84
C LYS A 91 6.42 -16.07 -5.11
N ALA A 92 6.54 -15.44 -6.27
CA ALA A 92 6.72 -16.12 -7.54
C ALA A 92 8.07 -16.87 -7.62
N GLU A 93 9.16 -16.28 -7.14
CA GLU A 93 10.49 -16.92 -7.05
C GLU A 93 10.48 -18.17 -6.15
N HIS A 94 9.68 -18.17 -5.09
CA HIS A 94 9.58 -19.32 -4.18
C HIS A 94 8.55 -20.37 -4.64
N HIS A 95 7.76 -20.06 -5.67
CA HIS A 95 6.72 -20.94 -6.22
C HIS A 95 6.81 -21.02 -7.75
N MET A 96 8.04 -21.07 -8.29
CA MET A 96 8.30 -21.00 -9.74
C MET A 96 7.47 -21.98 -10.56
N LYS A 97 7.28 -23.21 -10.07
CA LYS A 97 6.48 -24.22 -10.78
C LYS A 97 5.05 -23.74 -11.04
N ALA A 98 4.40 -23.13 -10.05
CA ALA A 98 3.05 -22.60 -10.21
C ALA A 98 3.06 -21.31 -11.04
N ALA A 99 4.05 -20.45 -10.83
CA ALA A 99 4.21 -19.20 -11.58
C ALA A 99 4.40 -19.44 -13.09
N ASP A 100 5.32 -20.32 -13.47
CA ASP A 100 5.70 -20.59 -14.86
C ASP A 100 4.61 -21.32 -15.66
N GLN A 101 3.71 -22.01 -14.96
CA GLN A 101 2.56 -22.71 -15.52
C GLN A 101 1.37 -21.76 -15.78
N ALA A 102 1.36 -20.58 -15.16
CA ALA A 102 0.32 -19.59 -15.41
C ALA A 102 0.34 -19.15 -16.88
N LYS A 103 -0.85 -18.93 -17.43
CA LYS A 103 -1.02 -18.42 -18.80
C LYS A 103 -0.57 -16.97 -18.90
N ALA A 104 -0.72 -16.21 -17.81
CA ALA A 104 -0.25 -14.83 -17.70
C ALA A 104 1.28 -14.70 -17.52
N ALA A 105 2.02 -15.80 -17.36
CA ALA A 105 3.47 -15.76 -17.24
C ALA A 105 4.09 -15.16 -18.51
N PRO A 106 4.87 -14.07 -18.41
CA PRO A 106 5.48 -13.45 -19.57
C PRO A 106 6.52 -14.39 -20.18
N ARG A 107 6.50 -14.49 -21.51
CA ARG A 107 7.37 -15.38 -22.28
C ARG A 107 8.21 -14.60 -23.27
N GLU A 108 9.40 -15.11 -23.54
CA GLU A 108 10.25 -14.70 -24.64
C GLU A 108 9.65 -15.13 -25.98
N LYS A 109 10.16 -14.57 -27.07
CA LYS A 109 9.77 -14.94 -28.44
C LYS A 109 9.99 -16.43 -28.74
N THR A 110 10.91 -17.07 -28.02
CA THR A 110 11.22 -18.51 -28.10
C THR A 110 10.21 -19.38 -27.37
N GLY A 111 9.27 -18.80 -26.60
CA GLY A 111 8.29 -19.51 -25.77
C GLY A 111 8.75 -19.80 -24.35
N ALA A 112 10.03 -19.57 -24.04
CA ALA A 112 10.57 -19.71 -22.68
C ALA A 112 9.97 -18.65 -21.74
N VAL A 113 9.69 -19.03 -20.50
CA VAL A 113 9.25 -18.07 -19.46
C VAL A 113 10.39 -17.12 -19.13
N LYS A 114 10.08 -15.83 -18.98
CA LYS A 114 11.08 -14.82 -18.59
C LYS A 114 11.53 -15.03 -17.15
N PRO A 115 12.76 -14.64 -16.79
CA PRO A 115 13.17 -14.57 -15.39
C PRO A 115 12.24 -13.67 -14.56
N ILE A 116 11.91 -14.05 -13.31
CA ILE A 116 10.91 -13.36 -12.48
C ILE A 116 11.21 -11.86 -12.32
N GLN A 117 12.49 -11.49 -12.21
CA GLN A 117 12.92 -10.09 -12.09
C GLN A 117 12.54 -9.21 -13.28
N ASP A 118 12.26 -9.79 -14.45
CA ASP A 118 11.87 -9.08 -15.66
C ASP A 118 10.33 -8.98 -15.80
N TRP A 119 9.58 -9.49 -14.82
CA TRP A 119 8.12 -9.46 -14.86
C TRP A 119 7.61 -8.10 -14.42
N SER A 120 6.63 -7.58 -15.17
CA SER A 120 5.91 -6.38 -14.75
C SER A 120 5.01 -6.67 -13.55
N LEU A 121 4.68 -5.63 -12.77
CA LEU A 121 3.67 -5.75 -11.72
C LEU A 121 2.31 -6.22 -12.27
N SER A 122 1.97 -5.88 -13.53
CA SER A 122 0.78 -6.40 -14.21
C SER A 122 0.77 -7.92 -14.24
N SER A 123 1.82 -8.50 -14.83
CA SER A 123 1.95 -9.94 -15.01
C SER A 123 2.02 -10.66 -13.66
N LEU A 124 2.69 -10.06 -12.67
CA LEU A 124 2.74 -10.62 -11.33
C LEU A 124 1.35 -10.69 -10.67
N ILE A 125 0.53 -9.64 -10.80
CA ILE A 125 -0.85 -9.65 -10.29
C ILE A 125 -1.69 -10.70 -11.02
N ASP A 126 -1.57 -10.79 -12.34
CA ASP A 126 -2.32 -11.75 -13.15
C ASP A 126 -1.92 -13.20 -12.82
N VAL A 127 -0.62 -13.48 -12.72
CA VAL A 127 -0.10 -14.80 -12.35
C VAL A 127 -0.47 -15.16 -10.92
N ALA A 128 -0.39 -14.22 -9.97
CA ALA A 128 -0.75 -14.48 -8.58
C ALA A 128 -2.23 -14.90 -8.46
N HIS A 129 -3.12 -14.32 -9.27
CA HIS A 129 -4.50 -14.79 -9.33
C HIS A 129 -4.63 -16.19 -9.95
N GLU A 130 -3.99 -16.43 -11.10
CA GLU A 130 -4.06 -17.74 -11.78
C GLU A 130 -3.46 -18.88 -10.95
N ALA A 131 -2.44 -18.59 -10.15
CA ALA A 131 -1.82 -19.52 -9.21
C ALA A 131 -2.61 -19.69 -7.90
N GLY A 132 -3.75 -18.99 -7.74
CA GLY A 132 -4.61 -19.07 -6.57
C GLY A 132 -4.10 -18.31 -5.34
N TRP A 133 -3.12 -17.41 -5.52
CA TRP A 133 -2.56 -16.61 -4.43
C TRP A 133 -3.33 -15.33 -4.13
N LEU A 134 -4.08 -14.81 -5.11
CA LEU A 134 -4.95 -13.66 -4.95
C LEU A 134 -6.37 -13.99 -5.43
N GLN A 135 -7.37 -13.52 -4.69
CA GLN A 135 -8.76 -13.58 -5.11
C GLN A 135 -9.04 -12.68 -6.32
N GLY A 136 -10.12 -12.95 -7.05
CA GLY A 136 -10.40 -12.28 -8.33
C GLY A 136 -10.73 -10.78 -8.20
N ASP A 137 -11.32 -10.38 -7.09
CA ASP A 137 -11.55 -8.99 -6.72
C ASP A 137 -10.24 -8.32 -6.30
N VAL A 138 -9.43 -8.96 -5.46
CA VAL A 138 -8.11 -8.48 -5.04
C VAL A 138 -7.18 -8.27 -6.25
N LYS A 139 -7.21 -9.17 -7.24
CA LYS A 139 -6.55 -8.99 -8.54
C LYS A 139 -6.98 -7.68 -9.20
N ARG A 140 -8.30 -7.48 -9.37
CA ARG A 140 -8.86 -6.31 -10.06
C ARG A 140 -8.46 -5.01 -9.37
N PHE A 141 -8.56 -4.97 -8.04
CA PHE A 141 -8.20 -3.79 -7.28
C PHE A 141 -6.68 -3.58 -7.20
N SER A 142 -5.88 -4.63 -7.26
CA SER A 142 -4.42 -4.53 -7.34
C SER A 142 -3.98 -3.88 -8.65
N HIS A 143 -4.65 -4.16 -9.77
CA HIS A 143 -4.41 -3.43 -11.02
C HIS A 143 -4.78 -1.95 -10.91
N ALA A 144 -5.91 -1.61 -10.27
CA ALA A 144 -6.29 -0.22 -10.02
C ALA A 144 -5.27 0.51 -9.10
N LEU A 145 -4.75 -0.17 -8.07
CA LEU A 145 -3.68 0.35 -7.21
C LEU A 145 -2.38 0.56 -8.02
N ARG A 146 -2.00 -0.37 -8.89
CA ARG A 146 -0.84 -0.21 -9.79
C ARG A 146 -1.00 1.05 -10.66
N GLU A 147 -2.16 1.24 -11.27
CA GLU A 147 -2.46 2.41 -12.09
C GLU A 147 -2.38 3.70 -11.27
N SER A 148 -2.96 3.69 -10.06
CA SER A 148 -2.88 4.81 -9.11
C SER A 148 -1.44 5.10 -8.69
N ARG A 149 -0.59 4.09 -8.51
CA ARG A 149 0.84 4.26 -8.20
C ARG A 149 1.63 4.79 -9.41
N ASN A 150 1.24 4.42 -10.62
CA ASN A 150 1.95 4.82 -11.85
C ASN A 150 1.83 6.31 -12.19
N ILE A 151 0.91 7.04 -11.57
CA ILE A 151 0.86 8.50 -11.67
C ILE A 151 2.06 9.19 -11.01
N VAL A 152 2.93 8.45 -10.31
CA VAL A 152 4.27 8.92 -9.90
C VAL A 152 5.06 9.48 -11.08
N HIS A 153 4.78 9.01 -12.29
CA HIS A 153 5.28 9.59 -13.52
C HIS A 153 4.45 10.83 -13.90
N PRO A 154 5.00 12.06 -13.88
CA PRO A 154 4.21 13.28 -14.08
C PRO A 154 3.46 13.34 -15.42
N TYR A 155 4.00 12.71 -16.47
CA TYR A 155 3.32 12.62 -17.76
C TYR A 155 2.05 11.76 -17.69
N VAL A 156 2.08 10.64 -16.94
CA VAL A 156 0.90 9.79 -16.69
C VAL A 156 -0.14 10.56 -15.90
N GLN A 157 0.28 11.30 -14.87
CA GLN A 157 -0.62 12.15 -14.09
C GLN A 157 -1.27 13.25 -14.96
N ARG A 158 -0.50 13.88 -15.87
CA ARG A 158 -1.04 14.89 -16.78
C ARG A 158 -2.11 14.33 -17.71
N LEU A 159 -1.92 13.11 -18.22
CA LEU A 159 -2.87 12.47 -19.14
C LEU A 159 -4.15 12.01 -18.44
N SER A 160 -4.02 11.38 -17.28
CA SER A 160 -5.16 10.92 -16.47
C SER A 160 -5.93 12.09 -15.85
N LYS A 161 -5.23 13.19 -15.52
CA LYS A 161 -5.73 14.33 -14.72
C LYS A 161 -6.11 13.96 -13.30
N ASP A 162 -5.68 12.77 -12.85
CA ASP A 162 -5.95 12.27 -11.52
C ASP A 162 -5.12 12.96 -10.46
N ARG A 163 -5.72 13.14 -9.29
CA ARG A 163 -5.07 13.67 -8.09
C ARG A 163 -5.51 12.83 -6.91
N PRO A 164 -4.65 11.93 -6.38
CA PRO A 164 -4.97 11.15 -5.20
C PRO A 164 -5.32 12.07 -4.05
N ASP A 165 -6.39 11.68 -3.37
CA ASP A 165 -6.88 12.32 -2.16
C ASP A 165 -6.97 11.28 -1.03
N GLY A 166 -7.58 11.70 0.08
CA GLY A 166 -7.73 10.84 1.23
C GLY A 166 -8.62 9.62 0.96
N ASP A 167 -9.60 9.74 0.07
CA ASP A 167 -10.49 8.62 -0.28
C ASP A 167 -9.76 7.60 -1.17
N THR A 168 -9.00 8.08 -2.16
CA THR A 168 -8.10 7.27 -2.98
C THR A 168 -7.15 6.44 -2.12
N CYS A 169 -6.51 7.08 -1.13
CA CYS A 169 -5.59 6.40 -0.23
C CYS A 169 -6.30 5.34 0.63
N ARG A 170 -7.51 5.63 1.14
CA ARG A 170 -8.26 4.66 1.95
C ARG A 170 -8.64 3.42 1.15
N ILE A 171 -9.04 3.60 -0.12
CA ILE A 171 -9.31 2.48 -1.04
C ILE A 171 -8.03 1.69 -1.28
N CYS A 172 -6.96 2.35 -1.72
CA CYS A 172 -5.65 1.73 -1.98
C CYS A 172 -5.12 0.95 -0.77
N TRP A 173 -5.33 1.47 0.45
CA TRP A 173 -4.91 0.79 1.68
C TRP A 173 -5.69 -0.51 1.92
N GLN A 174 -7.00 -0.56 1.64
CA GLN A 174 -7.75 -1.82 1.72
C GLN A 174 -7.25 -2.84 0.71
N VAL A 175 -6.85 -2.40 -0.50
CA VAL A 175 -6.28 -3.30 -1.51
C VAL A 175 -5.00 -3.94 -1.00
N VAL A 176 -4.08 -3.17 -0.43
CA VAL A 176 -2.82 -3.70 0.14
C VAL A 176 -3.11 -4.69 1.26
N ARG A 177 -4.01 -4.34 2.20
CA ARG A 177 -4.41 -5.22 3.29
C ARG A 177 -4.98 -6.54 2.79
N ALA A 178 -5.89 -6.49 1.81
CA ALA A 178 -6.51 -7.68 1.25
C ALA A 178 -5.49 -8.56 0.52
N ALA A 179 -4.62 -7.97 -0.31
CA ALA A 179 -3.57 -8.70 -1.01
C ALA A 179 -2.59 -9.39 -0.04
N VAL A 180 -2.14 -8.68 1.01
CA VAL A 180 -1.27 -9.27 2.04
C VAL A 180 -1.98 -10.38 2.81
N ALA A 181 -3.27 -10.21 3.14
CA ALA A 181 -4.06 -11.25 3.80
C ALA A 181 -4.19 -12.52 2.95
N ASP A 182 -4.56 -12.39 1.68
CA ASP A 182 -4.66 -13.51 0.73
C ASP A 182 -3.34 -14.30 0.67
N LEU A 183 -2.23 -13.58 0.55
CA LEU A 183 -0.89 -14.19 0.45
C LEU A 183 -0.50 -14.92 1.74
N LEU A 184 -0.87 -14.39 2.91
CA LEU A 184 -0.62 -15.01 4.23
C LEU A 184 -1.50 -16.23 4.52
N GLU A 185 -2.74 -16.25 4.02
CA GLU A 185 -3.66 -17.39 4.21
C GLU A 185 -3.23 -18.60 3.37
N VAL A 186 -2.74 -18.38 2.16
CA VAL A 186 -2.20 -19.44 1.29
C VAL A 186 -1.02 -20.15 1.97
N ASP A 187 -0.15 -19.42 2.67
CA ASP A 187 0.99 -20.01 3.38
C ASP A 187 0.57 -20.87 4.58
N LYS A 188 -0.57 -20.57 5.22
CA LYS A 188 -1.12 -21.44 6.27
C LYS A 188 -1.59 -22.78 5.71
N GLN A 189 -2.19 -22.78 4.52
CA GLN A 189 -2.71 -23.99 3.88
C GLN A 189 -1.57 -24.88 3.35
N ALA A 190 -0.49 -24.28 2.83
CA ALA A 190 0.69 -25.02 2.38
C ALA A 190 1.46 -25.68 3.55
N GLY A 191 1.48 -25.05 4.73
CA GLY A 191 2.10 -25.61 5.94
C GLY A 191 1.28 -26.70 6.66
N GLY A 192 0.01 -26.88 6.28
CA GLY A 192 -0.92 -27.84 6.93
C GLY A 192 -0.97 -29.24 6.29
N VAL A 193 -0.27 -29.47 5.17
CA VAL A 193 -0.33 -30.74 4.41
C VAL A 193 0.92 -31.62 4.61
N ALA A 194 1.83 -31.24 5.51
CA ALA A 194 3.00 -32.03 5.84
C ALA A 194 2.98 -32.50 7.29
N GLN A 195 2.19 -33.54 7.57
CA GLN A 195 2.49 -34.50 8.64
C GLN A 195 1.97 -35.89 8.23
N PRO A 196 2.77 -36.96 8.46
CA PRO A 196 2.52 -38.30 7.93
C PRO A 196 1.29 -38.99 8.51
#